data_AF-A0A661X121-F1
#
_entry.id   AF-A0A661X121-F1
#
_cell.length_a   1.000
_cell.length_b   1.000
_cell.length_c   1.000
_cell.angle_alpha   90.00
_cell.angle_beta   90.00
_cell.angle_gamma   90.00
#
_symmetry.space_group_name_H-M   'P 1'
#
loop_
_entity.id
_entity.type
_entity.pdbx_description
1 polymer ?
#
loop_
_entity_poly.entity_id
_entity_poly.type
_entity_poly.pdbx_seq_one_letter_code
_entity_poly.pdbx_strand_id
1 'polypeptide(L)'
;SDGYIIDIPRKEAIIPPGESIDSPGGIIASFLGMSIIYPSEDELPYIDSAKPLINNLQDIENLRIPDYKTSGLMRKRWEAWQYYNSRGYKVRFWGAHGSVITTAHQIAGNKVFLWFIEEPEKSMKLLDFIVEVDKHLEDVNEQLCGKNLSGYTGDDFSGLLSPEMYRRFAIPCYQKLYEGKKTRHMHSELITAEHLRIAKDMLDITSFHGAEAKNLTPEEMHKIMGHNFWVQITPKQMKEFTPSQLEEKIKEFANCGAGYVQIYPGRDTPDKNMEVAISALQRECKGGAVL
;
A
#
# COMPACT_ATOMS: atom_id res chain seq x y z
N SER A 1 18.96 6.21 -8.25
CA SER A 1 18.65 4.77 -8.24
C SER A 1 19.24 4.20 -6.97
N ASP A 2 18.62 3.14 -6.44
CA ASP A 2 19.05 2.32 -5.30
C ASP A 2 18.46 2.78 -3.96
N GLY A 3 17.21 2.35 -3.73
CA GLY A 3 16.72 2.11 -2.38
C GLY A 3 17.42 0.86 -1.85
N TYR A 4 18.03 0.98 -0.67
CA TYR A 4 18.72 -0.12 -0.03
C TYR A 4 17.70 -1.18 0.41
N ILE A 5 17.67 -2.31 -0.30
CA ILE A 5 17.34 -3.60 0.32
C ILE A 5 18.57 -3.97 1.14
N ILE A 6 18.42 -4.09 2.46
CA ILE A 6 19.48 -4.62 3.32
C ILE A 6 19.60 -6.12 3.03
N ASP A 7 20.51 -6.48 2.12
CA ASP A 7 20.93 -7.85 1.88
C ASP A 7 21.92 -8.26 2.99
N ILE A 8 21.45 -9.01 3.99
CA ILE A 8 22.34 -9.65 4.97
C ILE A 8 22.91 -10.92 4.33
N PRO A 9 24.24 -11.05 4.17
CA PRO A 9 24.82 -12.19 3.48
C PRO A 9 24.76 -13.43 4.36
N ARG A 10 23.74 -14.27 4.20
CA ARG A 10 23.78 -15.69 4.58
C ARG A 10 23.21 -16.57 3.47
N LYS A 11 23.99 -17.57 3.10
CA LYS A 11 23.82 -18.54 2.00
C LYS A 11 22.58 -19.44 2.06
N GLU A 12 21.56 -19.10 2.84
CA GLU A 12 20.32 -19.86 2.99
C GLU A 12 19.15 -18.88 3.16
N ALA A 13 18.91 -18.03 2.16
CA ALA A 13 17.75 -17.14 2.15
C ALA A 13 16.49 -17.96 1.81
N ILE A 14 15.76 -18.38 2.85
CA ILE A 14 14.34 -18.69 2.72
C ILE A 14 13.62 -17.34 2.82
N ILE A 15 13.29 -16.78 1.65
CA ILE A 15 12.58 -15.49 1.48
C ILE A 15 11.13 -15.66 1.99
N PRO A 16 10.57 -14.72 2.78
CA PRO A 16 9.20 -14.82 3.29
C PRO A 16 8.16 -14.90 2.15
N PRO A 17 7.02 -15.58 2.36
CA PRO A 17 5.90 -15.52 1.43
C PRO A 17 5.27 -14.12 1.47
N GLY A 18 5.74 -13.18 0.64
CA GLY A 18 5.13 -11.85 0.59
C GLY A 18 5.93 -10.74 -0.10
N GLU A 19 7.22 -10.93 -0.39
CA GLU A 19 7.99 -9.85 -1.03
C GLU A 19 7.61 -9.70 -2.51
N SER A 20 6.90 -8.62 -2.80
CA SER A 20 6.62 -8.17 -4.15
C SER A 20 7.68 -7.16 -4.57
N ILE A 21 7.92 -7.05 -5.88
CA ILE A 21 8.85 -6.03 -6.39
C ILE A 21 8.38 -4.65 -5.96
N ASP A 22 9.26 -3.94 -5.28
CA ASP A 22 8.98 -2.58 -4.86
C ASP A 22 8.82 -1.67 -6.07
N SER A 23 7.96 -0.67 -5.98
CA SER A 23 7.64 0.23 -7.07
C SER A 23 7.21 1.59 -6.53
N PRO A 24 7.53 2.69 -7.23
CA PRO A 24 7.02 4.00 -6.84
C PRO A 24 5.48 4.00 -6.73
N GLY A 25 4.96 4.88 -5.86
CA GLY A 25 3.53 5.12 -5.74
C GLY A 25 2.89 5.49 -7.08
N GLY A 26 1.62 5.13 -7.26
CA GLY A 26 0.87 5.41 -8.49
C GLY A 26 1.15 4.44 -9.65
N ILE A 27 1.64 3.23 -9.37
CA ILE A 27 1.92 2.23 -10.40
C ILE A 27 0.72 1.92 -11.31
N ILE A 28 -0.50 1.81 -10.78
CA ILE A 28 -1.71 1.57 -11.58
C ILE A 28 -2.02 2.79 -12.46
N ALA A 29 -2.00 3.99 -11.90
CA ALA A 29 -2.22 5.21 -12.68
C ALA A 29 -1.20 5.34 -13.82
N SER A 30 0.08 5.08 -13.55
CA SER A 30 1.11 5.08 -14.60
C SER A 30 0.92 3.97 -15.62
N PHE A 31 0.53 2.77 -15.18
CA PHE A 31 0.20 1.65 -16.05
C PHE A 31 -0.91 2.01 -17.04
N LEU A 32 -1.93 2.75 -16.58
CA LEU A 32 -3.04 3.25 -17.39
C LEU A 32 -2.66 4.43 -18.31
N GLY A 33 -1.44 4.97 -18.22
CA GLY A 33 -0.94 6.01 -19.10
C GLY A 33 -0.65 7.35 -18.44
N MET A 34 -0.82 7.48 -17.12
CA MET A 34 -0.37 8.69 -16.42
C MET A 34 1.16 8.80 -16.48
N SER A 35 1.64 10.04 -16.67
CA SER A 35 3.08 10.32 -16.64
C SER A 35 3.59 10.33 -15.19
N ILE A 36 4.85 9.97 -15.01
CA ILE A 36 5.56 10.04 -13.73
C ILE A 36 6.57 11.17 -13.80
N ILE A 37 6.56 12.05 -12.80
CA ILE A 37 7.59 13.05 -12.56
C ILE A 37 8.69 12.39 -11.73
N TYR A 38 9.91 12.46 -12.25
CA TYR A 38 11.13 12.08 -11.54
C TYR A 38 11.82 13.36 -11.09
N PRO A 39 11.61 13.80 -9.83
CA PRO A 39 12.20 15.03 -9.33
C PRO A 39 13.74 14.93 -9.30
N SER A 40 14.41 16.08 -9.40
CA SER A 40 15.87 16.19 -9.40
C SER A 40 16.50 16.09 -8.01
N GLU A 41 15.71 16.30 -6.96
CA GLU A 41 16.12 16.27 -5.55
C GLU A 41 15.45 15.10 -4.81
N ASP A 42 15.77 14.90 -3.52
CA ASP A 42 15.40 13.77 -2.62
C ASP A 42 13.88 13.57 -2.37
N GLU A 43 13.09 13.52 -3.45
CA GLU A 43 11.67 13.24 -3.45
C GLU A 43 11.40 11.92 -4.20
N LEU A 44 10.36 11.22 -3.77
CA LEU A 44 9.91 10.01 -4.46
C LEU A 44 9.26 10.38 -5.80
N PRO A 45 9.41 9.56 -6.85
CA PRO A 45 8.67 9.77 -8.09
C PRO A 45 7.16 9.80 -7.83
N TYR A 46 6.45 10.71 -8.48
CA TYR A 46 5.01 10.90 -8.30
C TYR A 46 4.29 11.08 -9.63
N ILE A 47 2.97 10.89 -9.61
CA ILE A 47 2.12 11.04 -10.80
C ILE A 47 1.99 12.51 -11.20
N ASP A 48 2.18 12.81 -12.49
CA ASP A 48 1.90 14.14 -13.06
C ASP A 48 0.39 14.40 -13.08
N SER A 49 -0.11 15.02 -12.02
CA SER A 49 -1.52 15.35 -11.86
C SER A 49 -1.97 16.55 -12.70
N ALA A 50 -1.05 17.26 -13.38
CA ALA A 50 -1.40 18.39 -14.26
C ALA A 50 -2.10 17.92 -15.55
N LYS A 51 -1.97 16.64 -15.90
CA LYS A 51 -2.53 16.03 -17.10
C LYS A 51 -3.29 14.75 -16.73
N PRO A 52 -4.50 14.87 -16.14
CA PRO A 52 -5.31 13.71 -15.81
C PRO A 52 -5.66 12.93 -17.08
N LEU A 53 -5.64 11.60 -16.97
CA LEU A 53 -5.98 10.67 -18.03
C LEU A 53 -7.44 10.80 -18.45
N ILE A 54 -8.34 11.03 -17.49
CA ILE A 54 -9.77 11.24 -17.75
C ILE A 54 -10.18 12.64 -17.30
N ASN A 55 -10.88 13.34 -18.20
CA ASN A 55 -11.34 14.70 -17.96
C ASN A 55 -12.82 14.82 -17.65
N ASN A 56 -13.61 13.88 -18.12
CA ASN A 56 -15.05 13.75 -17.93
C ASN A 56 -15.42 12.26 -17.82
N LEU A 57 -16.67 11.97 -17.46
CA LEU A 57 -17.15 10.59 -17.30
C LEU A 57 -17.29 9.81 -18.61
N GLN A 58 -17.41 10.49 -19.76
CA GLN A 58 -17.47 9.82 -21.07
C GLN A 58 -16.10 9.22 -21.44
N ASP A 59 -15.00 9.78 -20.94
CA ASP A 59 -13.66 9.25 -21.17
C ASP A 59 -13.46 7.83 -20.61
N ILE A 60 -14.31 7.40 -19.65
CA ILE A 60 -14.32 6.04 -19.10
C ILE A 60 -14.48 5.00 -20.21
N GLU A 61 -15.30 5.29 -21.22
CA GLU A 61 -15.58 4.39 -22.36
C GLU A 61 -14.32 4.10 -23.20
N ASN A 62 -13.28 4.93 -23.08
CA ASN A 62 -12.02 4.81 -23.80
C ASN A 62 -10.92 4.13 -22.98
N LEU A 63 -11.14 3.86 -21.70
CA LEU A 63 -10.15 3.22 -20.83
C LEU A 63 -9.93 1.75 -21.25
N ARG A 64 -8.67 1.33 -21.32
CA ARG A 64 -8.29 -0.05 -21.67
C ARG A 64 -7.17 -0.50 -20.75
N ILE A 65 -7.14 -1.79 -20.43
CA ILE A 65 -6.05 -2.41 -19.70
C ILE A 65 -4.87 -2.60 -20.66
N PRO A 66 -3.72 -1.92 -20.48
CA PRO A 66 -2.59 -2.03 -21.40
C PRO A 66 -1.78 -3.33 -21.19
N ASP A 67 -0.78 -3.58 -22.03
CA ASP A 67 0.18 -4.67 -21.78
C ASP A 67 1.15 -4.27 -20.67
N TYR A 68 1.20 -5.07 -19.59
CA TYR A 68 2.08 -4.84 -18.43
C TYR A 68 3.57 -4.89 -18.77
N LYS A 69 3.96 -5.55 -19.87
CA LYS A 69 5.37 -5.65 -20.29
C LYS A 69 5.87 -4.38 -20.96
N THR A 70 4.98 -3.52 -21.46
CA THR A 70 5.35 -2.34 -22.25
C THR A 70 4.90 -1.02 -21.64
N SER A 71 4.00 -1.04 -20.66
CA SER A 71 3.27 0.16 -20.22
C SER A 71 3.71 0.65 -18.84
N GLY A 72 3.90 1.97 -18.73
CA GLY A 72 4.12 2.68 -17.47
C GLY A 72 5.20 2.08 -16.56
N LEU A 73 4.98 2.20 -15.25
CA LEU A 73 5.83 1.58 -14.23
C LEU A 73 5.76 0.05 -14.21
N MET A 74 4.70 -0.56 -14.75
CA MET A 74 4.59 -2.02 -14.85
C MET A 74 5.68 -2.64 -15.74
N ARG A 75 6.10 -1.94 -16.81
CA ARG A 75 7.25 -2.36 -17.62
C ARG A 75 8.52 -2.50 -16.77
N LYS A 76 8.82 -1.49 -15.94
CA LYS A 76 10.00 -1.52 -15.05
C LYS A 76 9.89 -2.63 -14.02
N ARG A 77 8.68 -2.86 -13.50
CA ARG A 77 8.38 -3.97 -12.58
C ARG A 77 8.61 -5.33 -13.25
N TRP A 78 8.23 -5.47 -14.52
CA TRP A 78 8.52 -6.67 -15.33
C TRP A 78 10.02 -6.89 -15.52
N GLU A 79 10.77 -5.85 -15.90
CA GLU A 79 12.23 -5.91 -16.05
C GLU A 79 12.90 -6.33 -14.72
N ALA A 80 12.48 -5.75 -13.59
CA ALA A 80 12.96 -6.12 -12.26
C ALA A 80 12.60 -7.55 -11.87
N TRP A 81 11.39 -8.02 -12.20
CA TRP A 81 10.96 -9.39 -11.94
C TRP A 81 11.83 -10.40 -12.68
N GLN A 82 12.07 -10.15 -13.97
CA GLN A 82 12.94 -11.00 -14.77
C GLN A 82 14.37 -11.03 -14.20
N TYR A 83 14.88 -9.87 -13.77
CA TYR A 83 16.19 -9.78 -13.13
C TYR A 83 16.26 -10.65 -11.87
N TYR A 84 15.36 -10.46 -10.89
CA TYR A 84 15.39 -11.24 -9.65
C TYR A 84 15.21 -12.73 -9.89
N ASN A 85 14.27 -13.11 -10.76
CA ASN A 85 14.02 -14.51 -11.09
C ASN A 85 15.23 -15.16 -11.78
N SER A 86 15.94 -14.43 -12.66
CA SER A 86 17.17 -14.93 -13.32
C SER A 86 18.33 -15.20 -12.34
N ARG A 87 18.28 -14.60 -11.15
CA ARG A 87 19.26 -14.75 -10.07
C ARG A 87 18.83 -15.83 -9.06
N GLY A 88 17.69 -16.47 -9.27
CA GLY A 88 17.15 -17.53 -8.41
C GLY A 88 16.33 -17.02 -7.23
N TYR A 89 16.06 -15.71 -7.14
CA TYR A 89 15.17 -15.17 -6.11
C TYR A 89 13.71 -15.44 -6.48
N LYS A 90 12.93 -15.88 -5.48
CA LYS A 90 11.48 -16.08 -5.62
C LYS A 90 10.75 -14.84 -5.11
N VAL A 91 10.50 -13.89 -6.01
CA VAL A 91 9.76 -12.65 -5.71
C VAL A 91 8.41 -12.67 -6.41
N ARG A 92 7.38 -12.09 -5.77
CA ARG A 92 6.07 -11.95 -6.39
C ARG A 92 6.07 -10.82 -7.40
N PHE A 93 5.31 -11.01 -8.48
CA PHE A 93 5.12 -9.96 -9.47
C PHE A 93 4.15 -8.90 -8.97
N TRP A 94 3.05 -9.28 -8.30
CA TRP A 94 2.03 -8.39 -7.75
C TRP A 94 1.67 -8.80 -6.31
N GLY A 95 0.89 -7.99 -5.59
CA GLY A 95 0.36 -8.40 -4.29
C GLY A 95 0.21 -7.34 -3.21
N ALA A 96 0.63 -6.10 -3.45
CA ALA A 96 0.49 -4.98 -2.50
C ALA A 96 -0.29 -3.80 -3.12
N HIS A 97 -1.42 -4.10 -3.77
CA HIS A 97 -2.22 -3.12 -4.51
C HIS A 97 -3.70 -3.41 -4.33
N GLY A 98 -4.51 -2.37 -4.46
CA GLY A 98 -5.94 -2.33 -4.15
C GLY A 98 -6.39 -0.91 -3.83
N SER A 99 -5.79 0.06 -4.53
CA SER A 99 -5.86 1.50 -4.28
C SER A 99 -6.94 2.13 -5.15
N VAL A 100 -8.16 1.60 -5.10
CA VAL A 100 -9.21 1.89 -6.10
C VAL A 100 -9.60 3.37 -6.13
N ILE A 101 -9.93 3.96 -4.98
CA ILE A 101 -10.31 5.37 -4.83
C ILE A 101 -9.11 6.28 -5.10
N THR A 102 -7.94 5.93 -4.53
CA THR A 102 -6.68 6.66 -4.77
C THR A 102 -6.33 6.68 -6.26
N THR A 103 -6.47 5.56 -6.97
CA THR A 103 -6.22 5.46 -8.41
C THR A 103 -7.25 6.28 -9.19
N ALA A 104 -8.52 6.24 -8.80
CA ALA A 104 -9.57 7.04 -9.44
C ALA A 104 -9.23 8.54 -9.35
N HIS A 105 -8.75 8.98 -8.18
CA HIS A 105 -8.25 10.34 -8.01
C HIS A 105 -6.97 10.59 -8.82
N GLN A 106 -6.01 9.66 -8.86
CA GLN A 106 -4.78 9.89 -9.63
C GLN A 106 -5.05 10.11 -11.12
N ILE A 107 -6.00 9.37 -11.70
CA ILE A 107 -6.30 9.45 -13.15
C ILE A 107 -7.30 10.56 -13.51
N ALA A 108 -8.11 11.02 -12.55
CA ALA A 108 -9.12 12.05 -12.78
C ALA A 108 -8.84 13.36 -12.04
N GLY A 109 -7.96 13.42 -11.05
CA GLY A 109 -7.85 14.51 -10.09
C GLY A 109 -9.09 14.66 -9.19
N ASN A 110 -9.22 15.82 -8.55
CA ASN A 110 -10.24 16.10 -7.52
C ASN A 110 -11.70 15.96 -7.99
N LYS A 111 -11.95 16.07 -9.30
CA LYS A 111 -13.31 15.95 -9.88
C LYS A 111 -13.96 14.60 -9.65
N VAL A 112 -13.19 13.54 -9.40
CA VAL A 112 -13.77 12.22 -9.10
C VAL A 112 -14.68 12.27 -7.86
N PHE A 113 -14.33 13.09 -6.87
CA PHE A 113 -15.16 13.24 -5.67
C PHE A 113 -16.46 14.00 -5.95
N LEU A 114 -16.46 14.94 -6.91
CA LEU A 114 -17.69 15.59 -7.37
C LEU A 114 -18.56 14.60 -8.14
N TRP A 115 -17.96 13.75 -8.99
CA TRP A 115 -18.70 12.73 -9.73
C TRP A 115 -19.37 11.70 -8.83
N PHE A 116 -18.77 11.36 -7.69
CA PHE A 116 -19.40 10.50 -6.68
C PHE A 116 -20.73 11.07 -6.16
N ILE A 117 -20.91 12.38 -6.21
CA ILE A 117 -22.12 13.06 -5.78
C ILE A 117 -23.09 13.24 -6.96
N GLU A 118 -22.58 13.75 -8.08
CA GLU A 118 -23.41 14.17 -9.23
C GLU A 118 -23.86 13.00 -10.10
N GLU A 119 -22.99 12.00 -10.28
CA GLU A 119 -23.15 10.92 -11.26
C GLU A 119 -22.66 9.58 -10.67
N PRO A 120 -23.26 9.11 -9.57
CA PRO A 120 -22.71 8.02 -8.78
C PRO A 120 -22.69 6.67 -9.51
N GLU A 121 -23.67 6.38 -10.38
CA GLU A 121 -23.70 5.14 -11.15
C GLU A 121 -22.58 5.09 -12.19
N LYS A 122 -22.31 6.22 -12.86
CA LYS A 122 -21.18 6.30 -13.82
C LYS A 122 -19.84 6.25 -13.09
N SER A 123 -19.76 6.86 -11.92
CA SER A 123 -18.56 6.78 -11.08
C SER A 123 -18.25 5.35 -10.64
N MET A 124 -19.27 4.56 -10.30
CA MET A 124 -19.07 3.14 -10.01
C MET A 124 -18.49 2.36 -11.20
N LYS A 125 -18.82 2.72 -12.45
CA LYS A 125 -18.18 2.11 -13.63
C LYS A 125 -16.68 2.37 -13.69
N LEU A 126 -16.23 3.57 -13.31
CA LEU A 126 -14.80 3.87 -13.21
C LEU A 126 -14.11 3.00 -12.16
N LEU A 127 -14.72 2.88 -10.97
CA LEU A 127 -14.15 2.08 -9.88
C LEU A 127 -14.12 0.59 -10.25
N ASP A 128 -15.17 0.10 -10.92
CA ASP A 128 -15.23 -1.27 -11.42
C ASP A 128 -14.13 -1.54 -12.46
N PHE A 129 -13.88 -0.61 -13.37
CA PHE A 129 -12.75 -0.72 -14.30
C PHE A 129 -11.40 -0.80 -13.57
N ILE A 130 -11.19 -0.01 -12.52
CA ILE A 130 -9.95 -0.06 -11.73
C ILE A 130 -9.83 -1.41 -11.00
N VAL A 131 -10.93 -1.96 -10.48
CA VAL A 131 -10.96 -3.31 -9.90
C VAL A 131 -10.60 -4.37 -10.95
N GLU A 132 -11.09 -4.24 -12.19
CA GLU A 132 -10.72 -5.14 -13.29
C GLU A 132 -9.22 -5.06 -13.62
N VAL A 133 -8.62 -3.87 -13.56
CA VAL A 133 -7.17 -3.69 -13.73
C VAL A 133 -6.39 -4.42 -12.63
N ASP A 134 -6.80 -4.28 -11.37
CA ASP A 134 -6.13 -4.96 -10.24
C ASP A 134 -6.27 -6.48 -10.35
N LYS A 135 -7.47 -6.98 -10.68
CA LYS A 135 -7.70 -8.42 -10.92
C LYS A 135 -6.87 -8.95 -12.08
N HIS A 136 -6.74 -8.18 -13.17
CA HIS A 136 -5.89 -8.56 -14.29
C HIS A 136 -4.42 -8.72 -13.86
N LEU A 137 -3.89 -7.77 -13.09
CA LEU A 137 -2.50 -7.83 -12.62
C LEU A 137 -2.28 -8.95 -11.58
N GLU A 138 -3.29 -9.25 -10.78
CA GLU A 138 -3.29 -10.41 -9.90
C GLU A 138 -3.28 -11.73 -10.67
N ASP A 139 -4.08 -11.85 -11.75
CA ASP A 139 -4.06 -13.04 -12.61
C ASP A 139 -2.68 -13.24 -13.25
N VAL A 140 -2.04 -12.16 -13.72
CA VAL A 140 -0.66 -12.20 -14.21
C VAL A 140 0.30 -12.68 -13.13
N ASN A 141 0.16 -12.18 -11.90
CA ASN A 141 0.96 -12.63 -10.76
C ASN A 141 0.74 -14.09 -10.43
N GLU A 142 -0.48 -14.60 -10.45
CA GLU A 142 -0.76 -16.01 -10.20
C GLU A 142 -0.21 -16.92 -11.31
N GLN A 143 -0.24 -16.47 -12.58
CA GLN A 143 0.38 -17.19 -13.70
C GLN A 143 1.91 -17.27 -13.56
N LEU A 144 2.56 -16.21 -13.07
CA LEU A 144 4.01 -16.15 -12.95
C LEU A 144 4.54 -16.76 -11.65
N CYS A 145 3.81 -16.60 -10.55
CA CYS A 145 4.30 -16.84 -9.19
C CYS A 145 3.46 -17.87 -8.41
N GLY A 146 2.38 -18.37 -8.99
CA GLY A 146 1.43 -19.24 -8.34
C GLY A 146 0.40 -18.48 -7.49
N LYS A 147 -0.61 -19.24 -7.04
CA LYS A 147 -1.83 -18.71 -6.40
C LYS A 147 -1.54 -17.76 -5.25
N ASN A 148 -2.28 -16.67 -5.15
CA ASN A 148 -2.24 -15.74 -4.03
C ASN A 148 -3.48 -15.87 -3.14
N LEU A 149 -3.27 -16.34 -1.91
CA LEU A 149 -4.33 -16.46 -0.92
C LEU A 149 -4.44 -15.23 -0.01
N SER A 150 -3.57 -14.24 -0.17
CA SER A 150 -3.58 -13.00 0.60
C SER A 150 -4.14 -11.86 -0.25
N GLY A 151 -5.14 -11.17 0.28
CA GLY A 151 -5.68 -9.96 -0.30
C GLY A 151 -5.10 -8.73 0.37
N TYR A 152 -4.97 -7.65 -0.41
CA TYR A 152 -4.45 -6.37 0.04
C TYR A 152 -5.33 -5.23 -0.48
N THR A 153 -5.58 -4.21 0.32
CA THR A 153 -6.10 -2.92 -0.14
C THR A 153 -5.32 -1.80 0.51
N GLY A 154 -4.53 -1.05 -0.26
CA GLY A 154 -3.84 0.16 0.20
C GLY A 154 -4.47 1.37 -0.44
N ASP A 155 -5.36 2.07 0.26
CA ASP A 155 -6.18 3.11 -0.35
C ASP A 155 -6.35 4.31 0.58
N ASP A 156 -5.40 5.24 0.50
CA ASP A 156 -5.36 6.40 1.37
C ASP A 156 -6.55 7.33 1.13
N PHE A 157 -6.87 7.64 -0.13
CA PHE A 157 -7.89 8.62 -0.45
C PHE A 157 -9.31 8.13 -0.21
N SER A 158 -9.48 6.83 0.04
CA SER A 158 -10.75 6.31 0.55
C SER A 158 -11.15 6.90 1.90
N GLY A 159 -10.19 7.37 2.71
CA GLY A 159 -10.44 8.09 3.97
C GLY A 159 -10.94 9.53 3.80
N LEU A 160 -10.93 10.08 2.59
CA LEU A 160 -11.55 11.39 2.29
C LEU A 160 -13.06 11.28 2.10
N LEU A 161 -13.59 10.06 1.94
CA LEU A 161 -15.02 9.82 1.83
C LEU A 161 -15.67 9.95 3.21
N SER A 162 -16.95 10.35 3.25
CA SER A 162 -17.74 10.15 4.46
C SER A 162 -17.94 8.65 4.69
N PRO A 163 -18.24 8.19 5.93
CA PRO A 163 -18.56 6.79 6.19
C PRO A 163 -19.66 6.21 5.29
N GLU A 164 -20.67 7.02 4.94
CA GLU A 164 -21.72 6.64 3.99
C GLU A 164 -21.18 6.45 2.57
N MET A 165 -20.39 7.41 2.07
CA MET A 165 -19.76 7.31 0.76
C MET A 165 -18.76 6.16 0.69
N TYR A 166 -18.01 5.91 1.76
CA TYR A 166 -17.09 4.78 1.86
C TYR A 166 -17.83 3.44 1.72
N ARG A 167 -18.97 3.27 2.42
CA ARG A 167 -19.85 2.09 2.22
C ARG A 167 -20.35 1.96 0.79
N ARG A 168 -20.68 3.09 0.15
CA ARG A 168 -21.25 3.10 -1.21
C ARG A 168 -20.21 2.79 -2.28
N PHE A 169 -19.02 3.37 -2.19
CA PHE A 169 -18.04 3.38 -3.28
C PHE A 169 -16.84 2.48 -3.03
N ALA A 170 -16.28 2.48 -1.81
CA ALA A 170 -15.06 1.73 -1.51
C ALA A 170 -15.34 0.26 -1.19
N ILE A 171 -16.31 0.00 -0.30
CA ILE A 171 -16.63 -1.36 0.17
C ILE A 171 -16.94 -2.34 -0.99
N PRO A 172 -17.80 -2.03 -1.98
CA PRO A 172 -18.10 -2.97 -3.06
C PRO A 172 -16.86 -3.33 -3.89
N CYS A 173 -15.94 -2.38 -4.05
CA CYS A 173 -14.69 -2.60 -4.76
C CYS A 173 -13.78 -3.55 -3.98
N TYR A 174 -13.61 -3.31 -2.67
CA TYR A 174 -12.76 -4.14 -1.83
C TYR A 174 -13.32 -5.55 -1.64
N GLN A 175 -14.65 -5.71 -1.60
CA GLN A 175 -15.29 -7.04 -1.60
C GLN A 175 -14.86 -7.87 -2.82
N LYS A 176 -14.85 -7.25 -4.01
CA LYS A 176 -14.39 -7.91 -5.24
C LYS A 176 -12.91 -8.27 -5.19
N LEU A 177 -12.06 -7.43 -4.58
CA LEU A 177 -10.62 -7.68 -4.45
C LEU A 177 -10.29 -8.76 -3.40
N TYR A 178 -11.08 -8.85 -2.33
CA TYR A 178 -10.91 -9.85 -1.27
C TYR A 178 -11.58 -11.19 -1.56
N GLU A 179 -12.29 -11.32 -2.67
CA GLU A 179 -12.99 -12.53 -3.07
C GLU A 179 -12.01 -13.73 -3.13
N GLY A 180 -12.34 -14.80 -2.40
CA GLY A 180 -11.51 -16.01 -2.33
C GLY A 180 -10.19 -15.88 -1.56
N LYS A 181 -9.89 -14.71 -0.98
CA LYS A 181 -8.69 -14.49 -0.16
C LYS A 181 -8.92 -14.97 1.28
N LYS A 182 -7.89 -15.62 1.86
CA LYS A 182 -7.89 -16.15 3.22
C LYS A 182 -7.49 -15.09 4.25
N THR A 183 -6.53 -14.25 3.88
CA THR A 183 -6.13 -13.08 4.67
C THR A 183 -6.50 -11.83 3.89
N ARG A 184 -6.89 -10.78 4.61
CA ARG A 184 -7.40 -9.53 4.05
C ARG A 184 -6.72 -8.39 4.78
N HIS A 185 -5.66 -7.87 4.19
CA HIS A 185 -4.88 -6.80 4.76
C HIS A 185 -5.32 -5.45 4.20
N MET A 186 -5.66 -4.52 5.09
CA MET A 186 -5.96 -3.14 4.69
C MET A 186 -4.89 -2.19 5.20
N HIS A 187 -4.48 -1.28 4.32
CA HIS A 187 -3.64 -0.14 4.62
C HIS A 187 -4.34 1.16 4.22
N SER A 188 -4.29 2.17 5.07
CA SER A 188 -4.74 3.54 4.73
C SER A 188 -4.27 4.54 5.78
N GLU A 189 -3.77 5.69 5.35
CA GLU A 189 -3.32 6.78 6.23
C GLU A 189 -4.43 7.77 6.62
N LEU A 190 -5.54 7.83 5.88
CA LEU A 190 -6.55 8.89 6.08
C LEU A 190 -7.86 8.40 6.70
N ILE A 191 -8.07 7.09 6.82
CA ILE A 191 -9.31 6.57 7.39
C ILE A 191 -9.46 6.93 8.87
N THR A 192 -10.70 7.03 9.32
CA THR A 192 -11.06 7.25 10.73
C THR A 192 -11.39 5.93 11.43
N ALA A 193 -11.61 5.98 12.74
CA ALA A 193 -12.10 4.82 13.51
C ALA A 193 -13.45 4.27 12.98
N GLU A 194 -14.33 5.12 12.44
CA GLU A 194 -15.59 4.64 11.86
C GLU A 194 -15.35 3.86 10.57
N HIS A 195 -14.52 4.38 9.66
CA HIS A 195 -14.12 3.68 8.45
C HIS A 195 -13.51 2.30 8.75
N LEU A 196 -12.63 2.22 9.75
CA LEU A 196 -12.02 0.95 10.14
C LEU A 196 -13.05 -0.05 10.68
N ARG A 197 -14.04 0.39 11.47
CA ARG A 197 -15.16 -0.49 11.90
C ARG A 197 -15.94 -1.01 10.70
N ILE A 198 -16.23 -0.15 9.74
CA ILE A 198 -16.94 -0.53 8.51
C ILE A 198 -16.14 -1.59 7.74
N ALA A 199 -14.84 -1.36 7.53
CA ALA A 199 -13.97 -2.32 6.86
C ALA A 199 -13.91 -3.65 7.62
N LYS A 200 -13.76 -3.62 8.94
CA LYS A 200 -13.79 -4.83 9.77
C LYS A 200 -15.12 -5.59 9.65
N ASP A 201 -16.24 -4.91 9.81
CA ASP A 201 -17.55 -5.56 9.89
C ASP A 201 -18.05 -6.04 8.53
N MET A 202 -17.76 -5.32 7.44
CA MET A 202 -18.31 -5.59 6.10
C MET A 202 -17.36 -6.36 5.18
N LEU A 203 -16.04 -6.30 5.42
CA LEU A 203 -15.03 -6.99 4.61
C LEU A 203 -14.33 -8.10 5.38
N ASP A 204 -14.52 -8.17 6.71
CA ASP A 204 -13.83 -9.11 7.58
C ASP A 204 -12.30 -9.03 7.35
N ILE A 205 -11.78 -7.80 7.39
CA ILE A 205 -10.33 -7.56 7.29
C ILE A 205 -9.62 -8.26 8.45
N THR A 206 -8.55 -8.98 8.13
CA THR A 206 -7.82 -9.81 9.11
C THR A 206 -6.67 -9.05 9.75
N SER A 207 -6.23 -7.95 9.14
CA SER A 207 -5.17 -7.10 9.67
C SER A 207 -5.26 -5.70 9.10
N PHE A 208 -4.80 -4.71 9.87
CA PHE A 208 -4.78 -3.30 9.46
C PHE A 208 -3.42 -2.64 9.66
N HIS A 209 -3.06 -1.73 8.76
CA HIS A 209 -1.92 -0.85 8.88
C HIS A 209 -2.31 0.61 8.64
N GLY A 210 -2.27 1.43 9.70
CA GLY A 210 -2.58 2.86 9.60
C GLY A 210 -1.37 3.75 9.31
N ALA A 211 -0.14 3.24 9.35
CA ALA A 211 1.08 4.04 9.38
C ALA A 211 0.99 5.20 10.40
N GLU A 212 1.31 6.44 9.99
CA GLU A 212 1.14 7.68 10.76
C GLU A 212 -0.27 8.29 10.62
N ALA A 213 -1.33 7.45 10.53
CA ALA A 213 -2.70 7.94 10.41
C ALA A 213 -3.04 8.97 11.51
N LYS A 214 -3.20 10.23 11.10
CA LYS A 214 -3.53 11.34 12.02
C LYS A 214 -4.97 11.24 12.53
N ASN A 215 -5.81 10.53 11.79
CA ASN A 215 -7.24 10.40 12.03
C ASN A 215 -7.61 9.14 12.83
N LEU A 216 -6.61 8.36 13.26
CA LEU A 216 -6.83 7.07 13.90
C LEU A 216 -5.69 6.73 14.86
N THR A 217 -6.00 6.66 16.16
CA THR A 217 -5.00 6.38 17.20
C THR A 217 -4.74 4.88 17.37
N PRO A 218 -3.57 4.48 17.91
CA PRO A 218 -3.31 3.08 18.28
C PRO A 218 -4.32 2.49 19.25
N GLU A 219 -4.86 3.28 20.19
CA GLU A 219 -5.90 2.83 21.11
C GLU A 219 -7.20 2.47 20.38
N GLU A 220 -7.63 3.32 19.43
CA GLU A 220 -8.80 3.04 18.60
C GLU A 220 -8.58 1.83 17.69
N MET A 221 -7.39 1.71 17.08
CA MET A 221 -7.01 0.53 16.30
C MET A 221 -7.09 -0.73 17.16
N HIS A 222 -6.54 -0.71 18.37
CA HIS A 222 -6.60 -1.85 19.28
C HIS A 222 -8.04 -2.18 19.70
N LYS A 223 -8.86 -1.17 19.99
CA LYS A 223 -10.28 -1.36 20.32
C LYS A 223 -11.06 -2.03 19.18
N ILE A 224 -10.72 -1.72 17.93
CA ILE A 224 -11.44 -2.26 16.77
C ILE A 224 -10.83 -3.59 16.32
N MET A 225 -9.51 -3.70 16.19
CA MET A 225 -8.81 -4.84 15.59
C MET A 225 -8.24 -5.84 16.61
N GLY A 226 -8.26 -5.53 17.91
CA GLY A 226 -7.45 -6.26 18.89
C GLY A 226 -5.97 -6.10 18.55
N HIS A 227 -5.18 -7.18 18.61
CA HIS A 227 -3.76 -7.16 18.24
C HIS A 227 -3.50 -7.24 16.73
N ASN A 228 -4.54 -7.33 15.89
CA ASN A 228 -4.41 -7.53 14.44
C ASN A 228 -4.16 -6.21 13.69
N PHE A 229 -3.21 -5.42 14.17
CA PHE A 229 -2.71 -4.23 13.49
C PHE A 229 -1.23 -4.02 13.80
N TRP A 230 -0.57 -3.18 13.02
CA TRP A 230 0.78 -2.75 13.33
C TRP A 230 0.95 -1.25 13.24
N VAL A 231 2.00 -0.79 13.91
CA VAL A 231 2.45 0.61 13.96
C VAL A 231 3.85 0.69 13.35
N GLN A 232 4.22 1.87 12.89
CA GLN A 232 5.42 2.06 12.09
C GLN A 232 6.22 3.28 12.57
N ILE A 233 7.53 3.11 12.73
CA ILE A 233 8.49 4.22 12.76
C ILE A 233 8.77 4.63 11.31
N THR A 234 8.39 5.85 10.95
CA THR A 234 8.43 6.31 9.56
C THR A 234 9.85 6.64 9.09
N PRO A 235 10.10 6.74 7.77
CA PRO A 235 11.40 7.13 7.23
C PRO A 235 11.88 8.48 7.78
N LYS A 236 10.94 9.41 7.95
CA LYS A 236 11.21 10.72 8.54
C LYS A 236 11.63 10.59 10.00
N GLN A 237 10.91 9.82 10.81
CA GLN A 237 11.29 9.58 12.21
C GLN A 237 12.64 8.87 12.32
N MET A 238 12.88 7.84 11.49
CA MET A 238 14.18 7.14 11.44
C MET A 238 15.34 8.08 11.12
N LYS A 239 15.12 9.11 10.27
CA LYS A 239 16.13 10.11 9.90
C LYS A 239 16.29 11.22 10.94
N GLU A 240 15.19 11.76 11.45
CA GLU A 240 15.19 13.01 12.22
C GLU A 240 15.20 12.83 13.73
N PHE A 241 14.72 11.70 14.27
CA PHE A 241 14.71 11.49 15.71
C PHE A 241 16.13 11.30 16.24
N THR A 242 16.37 11.83 17.45
CA THR A 242 17.53 11.43 18.23
C THR A 242 17.38 9.96 18.67
N PRO A 243 18.50 9.27 18.96
CA PRO A 243 18.47 7.92 19.53
C PRO A 243 17.48 7.74 20.70
N SER A 244 17.46 8.69 21.64
CA SER A 244 16.56 8.63 22.80
C SER A 244 15.08 8.71 22.39
N GLN A 245 14.74 9.57 21.42
CA GLN A 245 13.38 9.69 20.91
C GLN A 245 12.94 8.42 20.19
N LEU A 246 13.84 7.75 19.45
CA LEU A 246 13.54 6.46 18.82
C LEU A 246 13.26 5.38 19.87
N GLU A 247 14.08 5.27 20.91
CA GLU A 247 13.86 4.29 21.98
C GLU A 247 12.53 4.52 22.70
N GLU A 248 12.22 5.77 23.03
CA GLU A 248 10.94 6.14 23.67
C GLU A 248 9.75 5.79 22.77
N LYS A 249 9.84 6.11 21.47
CA LYS A 249 8.75 5.84 20.53
C LYS A 249 8.55 4.35 20.29
N ILE A 250 9.62 3.58 20.16
CA ILE A 250 9.55 2.12 20.02
C ILE A 250 8.95 1.50 21.28
N LYS A 251 9.34 1.97 22.46
CA LYS A 251 8.74 1.51 23.72
C LYS A 251 7.26 1.84 23.81
N GLU A 252 6.85 3.05 23.41
CA GLU A 252 5.43 3.41 23.32
C GLU A 252 4.66 2.44 22.42
N PHE A 253 5.15 2.20 21.21
CA PHE A 253 4.55 1.32 20.21
C PHE A 253 4.53 -0.15 20.63
N ALA A 254 5.59 -0.65 21.26
CA ALA A 254 5.63 -2.01 21.80
C ALA A 254 4.58 -2.25 22.90
N ASN A 255 4.09 -1.19 23.54
CA ASN A 255 3.12 -1.25 24.63
C ASN A 255 1.73 -0.71 24.25
N CYS A 256 1.48 -0.37 22.97
CA CYS A 256 0.20 0.22 22.53
C CYS A 256 -0.85 -0.84 22.11
N GLY A 257 -0.56 -2.13 22.27
CA GLY A 257 -1.45 -3.23 21.89
C GLY A 257 -1.35 -3.67 20.43
N ALA A 258 -0.44 -3.10 19.64
CA ALA A 258 -0.15 -3.55 18.28
C ALA A 258 0.46 -4.97 18.27
N GLY A 259 0.17 -5.74 17.22
CA GLY A 259 0.78 -7.05 16.99
C GLY A 259 2.22 -6.95 16.50
N TYR A 260 2.57 -5.84 15.81
CA TYR A 260 3.91 -5.59 15.30
C TYR A 260 4.30 -4.11 15.42
N VAL A 261 5.61 -3.88 15.56
CA VAL A 261 6.23 -2.57 15.38
C VAL A 261 7.17 -2.67 14.18
N GLN A 262 6.85 -1.95 13.12
CA GLN A 262 7.66 -1.86 11.91
C GLN A 262 8.63 -0.69 12.04
N ILE A 263 9.87 -0.87 11.60
CA ILE A 263 10.78 0.24 11.32
C ILE A 263 10.94 0.34 9.81
N TYR A 264 10.79 1.56 9.27
CA TYR A 264 10.88 1.78 7.83
C TYR A 264 11.96 2.81 7.54
N PRO A 265 13.23 2.38 7.40
CA PRO A 265 14.33 3.30 7.16
C PRO A 265 14.20 3.95 5.78
N GLY A 266 14.40 5.27 5.72
CA GLY A 266 14.53 6.01 4.47
C GLY A 266 15.98 6.12 4.02
N ARG A 267 16.18 6.77 2.86
CA ARG A 267 17.49 7.25 2.43
C ARG A 267 18.10 8.15 3.53
N ASP A 268 19.40 7.99 3.76
CA ASP A 268 20.18 8.72 4.77
C ASP A 268 19.71 8.52 6.21
N THR A 269 19.00 7.43 6.52
CA THR A 269 18.80 7.03 7.91
C THR A 269 20.17 6.87 8.58
N PRO A 270 20.49 7.60 9.66
CA PRO A 270 21.80 7.47 10.30
C PRO A 270 22.02 6.04 10.82
N ASP A 271 23.22 5.47 10.61
CA ASP A 271 23.55 4.12 11.08
C ASP A 271 23.26 3.95 12.59
N LYS A 272 23.59 4.97 13.38
CA LYS A 272 23.30 4.99 14.82
C LYS A 272 21.81 4.88 15.12
N ASN A 273 20.95 5.52 14.32
CA ASN A 273 19.50 5.42 14.49
C ASN A 273 19.02 4.01 14.13
N MET A 274 19.59 3.40 13.09
CA MET A 274 19.31 2.01 12.72
C MET A 274 19.67 1.02 13.85
N GLU A 275 20.88 1.12 14.40
CA GLU A 275 21.38 0.27 15.48
C GLU A 275 20.52 0.38 16.75
N VAL A 276 20.17 1.62 17.12
CA VAL A 276 19.35 1.91 18.31
C VAL A 276 17.93 1.39 18.11
N ALA A 277 17.34 1.60 16.94
CA ALA A 277 16.01 1.09 16.65
C ALA A 277 15.94 -0.44 16.73
N ILE A 278 16.90 -1.15 16.13
CA ILE A 278 16.99 -2.61 16.23
C ILE A 278 17.15 -3.05 17.68
N SER A 279 18.05 -2.42 18.43
CA SER A 279 18.31 -2.76 19.84
C SER A 279 17.08 -2.54 20.72
N ALA A 280 16.35 -1.44 20.51
CA ALA A 280 15.12 -1.13 21.21
C ALA A 280 14.01 -2.16 20.89
N LEU A 281 13.82 -2.51 19.61
CA LEU A 281 12.86 -3.55 19.23
C LEU A 281 13.17 -4.90 19.88
N GLN A 282 14.44 -5.32 19.89
CA GLN A 282 14.85 -6.58 20.52
C GLN A 282 14.57 -6.61 22.03
N ARG A 283 14.65 -5.46 22.69
CA ARG A 283 14.40 -5.32 24.12
C ARG A 283 12.91 -5.26 24.45
N GLU A 284 12.14 -4.48 23.71
CA GLU A 284 10.73 -4.18 24.02
C GLU A 284 9.76 -5.19 23.37
N CYS A 285 10.06 -5.72 22.19
CA CYS A 285 9.19 -6.63 21.43
C CYS A 285 9.57 -8.10 21.67
N LYS A 286 8.86 -8.75 22.62
CA LYS A 286 9.13 -10.14 23.04
C LYS A 286 8.87 -11.21 21.98
N GLY A 287 8.14 -10.88 20.92
CA GLY A 287 7.85 -11.80 19.81
C GLY A 287 9.05 -12.08 18.90
N GLY A 288 10.13 -11.29 19.01
CA GLY A 288 11.28 -11.37 18.13
C GLY A 288 11.05 -10.72 16.77
N ALA A 289 12.08 -10.72 15.94
CA ALA A 289 12.00 -10.19 14.58
C ALA A 289 11.21 -11.15 13.68
N VAL A 290 10.25 -10.61 12.94
CA VAL A 290 9.56 -11.30 11.85
C VAL A 290 10.04 -10.60 10.57
N LEU A 291 10.75 -11.35 9.72
CA LEU A 291 11.17 -10.91 8.38
C LEU A 291 10.02 -11.19 7.40
#